data_AF-A0A7L4ABZ3-F1
#
_entry.id   AF-A0A7L4ABZ3-F1
#
_cell.length_a   1.000
_cell.length_b   1.000
_cell.length_c   1.000
_cell.angle_alpha   90.00
_cell.angle_beta   90.00
_cell.angle_gamma   90.00
#
_symmetry.space_group_name_H-M   'P 1'
#
loop_
_entity.id
_entity.type
_entity.pdbx_description
1 polymer ?
#
loop_
_entity_poly.entity_id
_entity_poly.type
_entity_poly.pdbx_seq_one_letter_code
_entity_poly.pdbx_strand_id
1 'polypeptide(L)'
;PAPGMAAASEAPGDPSPQDFVYGEEDFVLQGAGWGGEPGSAPSRFDRALLEGWSDRMERGLFRYRLGPLPTRVLPGPMSLVAQLNVQRGTERRPPQAVLSLRQPFDPRAFNFTRMRPGEVLLRLRRAADGGGGGGGGGGAAAPDHLLVAINVSPLERGHVLLLPEPGRGLPQALTAPLLRGGLEAALLSAHPGFRLGFNGLGACASLNHLHLHAFYLGRPLLVESAPAQPLCPARGLSLLRDVPAPAFLFYTAGPAGLEALTRDVCRAAEHLTDTGLAYNVFVTRGDPPEGA
;
A
#
# COMPACT_ATOMS: atom_id res chain seq x y z
N PRO A 1 19.26 14.97 -30.18
CA PRO A 1 18.56 15.92 -29.29
C PRO A 1 17.08 15.52 -29.15
N ALA A 2 16.72 14.83 -28.06
CA ALA A 2 15.33 14.55 -27.75
C ALA A 2 14.64 15.84 -27.29
N PRO A 3 13.37 16.10 -27.66
CA PRO A 3 12.68 17.30 -27.24
C PRO A 3 12.47 17.24 -25.72
N GLY A 4 12.87 18.30 -25.03
CA GLY A 4 12.59 18.48 -23.61
C GLY A 4 11.08 18.52 -23.40
N MET A 5 10.52 17.48 -22.79
CA MET A 5 9.17 17.53 -22.28
C MET A 5 9.17 18.30 -20.97
N ALA A 6 8.57 19.48 -21.04
CA ALA A 6 8.22 20.28 -19.88
C ALA A 6 7.47 19.44 -18.83
N ALA A 7 7.69 19.76 -17.55
CA ALA A 7 6.82 19.29 -16.48
C ALA A 7 5.36 19.51 -16.89
N ALA A 8 4.50 18.52 -16.70
CA ALA A 8 3.08 18.63 -17.01
C ALA A 8 2.53 19.86 -16.28
N SER A 9 2.20 20.92 -17.04
CA SER A 9 1.61 22.12 -16.45
C SER A 9 0.25 21.74 -15.87
N GLU A 10 -0.09 22.31 -14.72
CA GLU A 10 -1.43 22.22 -14.15
C GLU A 10 -2.45 22.57 -15.24
N ALA A 11 -3.30 21.62 -15.62
CA ALA A 11 -4.45 21.94 -16.44
C ALA A 11 -5.40 22.79 -15.57
N PRO A 12 -5.95 23.90 -16.09
CA PRO A 12 -6.88 24.72 -15.32
C PRO A 12 -8.08 23.85 -14.88
N GLY A 13 -8.19 23.59 -13.57
CA GLY A 13 -9.26 22.79 -12.96
C GLY A 13 -8.85 21.51 -12.25
N ASP A 14 -7.57 21.13 -12.24
CA ASP A 14 -7.10 19.97 -11.46
C ASP A 14 -7.19 20.25 -9.95
N PRO A 15 -7.80 19.36 -9.16
CA PRO A 15 -7.93 19.56 -7.72
C PRO A 15 -6.56 19.46 -7.04
N SER A 16 -6.22 20.45 -6.21
CA SER A 16 -5.05 20.38 -5.35
C SER A 16 -5.21 19.25 -4.33
N PRO A 17 -4.15 18.47 -4.04
CA PRO A 17 -4.22 17.44 -3.01
C PRO A 17 -4.46 18.06 -1.64
N GLN A 18 -5.34 17.43 -0.86
CA GLN A 18 -5.72 17.90 0.47
C GLN A 18 -4.76 17.34 1.52
N ASP A 19 -4.39 18.15 2.51
CA ASP A 19 -3.60 17.65 3.64
C ASP A 19 -4.51 16.85 4.60
N PHE A 20 -4.22 15.56 4.75
CA PHE A 20 -4.86 14.69 5.73
C PHE A 20 -3.94 14.55 6.94
N VAL A 21 -4.13 15.44 7.91
CA VAL A 21 -3.44 15.36 9.21
C VAL A 21 -4.15 14.35 10.10
N TYR A 22 -3.39 13.49 10.78
CA TYR A 22 -3.91 12.48 11.71
C TYR A 22 -3.01 12.28 12.92
N GLY A 23 -3.61 11.89 14.05
CA GLY A 23 -2.92 11.44 15.26
C GLY A 23 -3.25 9.98 15.60
N GLU A 24 -2.76 9.49 16.75
CA GLU A 24 -3.09 8.12 17.20
C GLU A 24 -4.56 7.99 17.62
N GLU A 25 -5.21 9.10 17.99
CA GLU A 25 -6.64 9.20 18.28
C GLU A 25 -7.53 8.90 17.07
N ASP A 26 -7.00 9.03 15.84
CA ASP A 26 -7.71 8.70 14.62
C ASP A 26 -7.62 7.20 14.27
N PHE A 27 -6.79 6.42 14.97
CA PHE A 27 -6.66 4.99 14.69
C PHE A 27 -7.90 4.20 15.13
N VAL A 28 -8.41 3.39 14.21
CA VAL A 28 -9.53 2.49 14.42
C VAL A 28 -8.99 1.16 14.97
N LEU A 29 -8.81 1.06 16.28
CA LEU A 29 -8.19 -0.12 16.92
C LEU A 29 -9.15 -1.29 17.17
N GLN A 30 -10.46 -1.05 17.15
CA GLN A 30 -11.46 -2.13 17.27
C GLN A 30 -11.32 -3.11 16.11
N GLY A 31 -11.45 -4.41 16.37
CA GLY A 31 -11.36 -5.45 15.34
C GLY A 31 -12.37 -5.16 14.23
N ALA A 32 -11.87 -4.87 13.03
CA ALA A 32 -12.70 -4.77 11.84
C ALA A 32 -13.14 -6.20 11.47
N GLY A 33 -14.13 -6.71 12.21
CA GLY A 33 -14.70 -8.02 11.94
C GLY A 33 -15.59 -7.95 10.72
N TRP A 34 -15.60 -9.02 9.92
CA TRP A 34 -16.56 -9.19 8.82
C TRP A 34 -18.01 -9.40 9.29
N GLY A 35 -18.23 -9.52 10.61
CA GLY A 35 -19.51 -9.83 11.25
C GLY A 35 -20.11 -8.72 12.14
N GLY A 36 -19.57 -7.50 12.13
CA GLY A 36 -20.30 -6.34 12.65
C GLY A 36 -21.51 -6.04 11.75
N GLU A 37 -22.54 -5.33 12.25
CA GLU A 37 -23.68 -4.93 11.43
C GLU A 37 -23.22 -4.40 10.06
N PRO A 38 -23.91 -4.73 8.95
CA PRO A 38 -23.51 -4.30 7.61
C PRO A 38 -23.59 -2.76 7.52
N GLY A 39 -22.53 -2.07 7.93
CA GLY A 39 -22.52 -0.62 8.05
C GLY A 39 -21.71 -0.01 9.21
N SER A 40 -20.55 -0.56 9.62
CA SER A 40 -19.63 0.30 10.39
C SER A 40 -19.33 1.53 9.51
N ALA A 41 -19.71 2.71 10.00
CA ALA A 41 -19.60 3.92 9.22
C ALA A 41 -18.14 4.10 8.77
N PRO A 42 -17.89 4.49 7.49
CA PRO A 42 -16.53 4.69 7.02
C PRO A 42 -15.83 5.72 7.91
N SER A 43 -14.56 5.48 8.23
CA SER A 43 -13.74 6.45 8.97
C SER A 43 -13.59 7.76 8.19
N ARG A 44 -13.05 8.81 8.83
CA ARG A 44 -12.67 10.05 8.14
C ARG A 44 -11.71 9.76 6.97
N PHE A 45 -10.78 8.84 7.18
CA PHE A 45 -9.82 8.41 6.16
C PHE A 45 -10.50 7.70 4.98
N ASP A 46 -11.40 6.76 5.28
CA ASP A 46 -12.12 5.99 4.25
C ASP A 46 -12.98 6.90 3.37
N ARG A 47 -13.68 7.88 3.97
CA ARG A 47 -14.47 8.86 3.23
C ARG A 47 -13.58 9.69 2.31
N ALA A 48 -12.53 10.31 2.87
CA ALA A 48 -11.62 11.16 2.11
C ALA A 48 -10.98 10.42 0.92
N LEU A 49 -10.55 9.17 1.12
CA LEU A 49 -9.96 8.35 0.07
C LEU A 49 -10.99 7.93 -0.98
N LEU A 50 -12.13 7.35 -0.57
CA LEU A 50 -13.12 6.81 -1.51
C LEU A 50 -13.85 7.91 -2.30
N GLU A 51 -14.15 9.05 -1.68
CA GLU A 51 -14.74 10.21 -2.35
C GLU A 51 -13.74 10.80 -3.35
N GLY A 52 -12.49 11.03 -2.93
CA GLY A 52 -11.44 11.52 -3.83
C GLY A 52 -11.17 10.58 -5.00
N TRP A 53 -11.15 9.26 -4.75
CA TRP A 53 -10.99 8.26 -5.80
C TRP A 53 -12.16 8.27 -6.79
N SER A 54 -13.39 8.44 -6.30
CA SER A 54 -14.60 8.48 -7.15
C SER A 54 -14.66 9.75 -7.99
N ASP A 55 -14.35 10.91 -7.42
CA ASP A 55 -14.23 12.19 -8.15
C ASP A 55 -13.20 12.09 -9.29
N ARG A 56 -12.04 11.49 -9.04
CA ARG A 56 -11.01 11.28 -10.10
C ARG A 56 -11.50 10.32 -11.19
N MET A 57 -12.37 9.37 -10.85
CA MET A 57 -12.96 8.42 -11.80
C MET A 57 -13.95 9.14 -12.71
N GLU A 58 -14.77 10.04 -12.15
CA GLU A 58 -15.72 10.86 -12.90
C GLU A 58 -15.03 11.87 -13.81
N ARG A 59 -13.88 12.41 -13.38
CA ARG A 59 -13.03 13.30 -14.19
C ARG A 59 -12.24 12.60 -15.29
N GLY A 60 -12.30 11.27 -15.38
CA GLY A 60 -11.60 10.51 -16.44
C GLY A 60 -10.08 10.47 -16.28
N LEU A 61 -9.56 10.56 -15.05
CA LEU A 61 -8.12 10.52 -14.78
C LEU A 61 -7.52 9.10 -14.77
N PHE A 62 -8.36 8.08 -14.93
CA PHE A 62 -7.94 6.69 -15.06
C PHE A 62 -7.82 6.29 -16.53
N ARG A 63 -7.02 5.26 -16.81
CA ARG A 63 -6.90 4.70 -18.17
C ARG A 63 -8.17 4.05 -18.67
N TYR A 64 -8.99 3.55 -17.75
CA TYR A 64 -10.28 2.95 -18.02
C TYR A 64 -11.20 3.20 -16.82
N ARG A 65 -12.51 3.17 -17.09
CA ARG A 65 -13.53 3.24 -16.06
C ARG A 65 -13.66 1.87 -15.40
N LEU A 66 -13.48 1.79 -14.09
CA LEU A 66 -13.69 0.54 -13.35
C LEU A 66 -15.20 0.26 -13.25
N GLY A 67 -15.69 -0.67 -14.06
CA GLY A 67 -17.06 -1.17 -13.96
C GLY A 67 -17.23 -2.24 -12.87
N PRO A 68 -18.41 -2.88 -12.78
CA PRO A 68 -18.61 -4.05 -11.95
C PRO A 68 -17.57 -5.13 -12.26
N LEU A 69 -17.01 -5.73 -11.22
CA LEU A 69 -16.01 -6.78 -11.33
C LEU A 69 -16.70 -8.12 -11.05
N PRO A 70 -16.87 -9.00 -12.06
CA PRO A 70 -17.37 -10.34 -11.80
C PRO A 70 -16.43 -11.08 -10.86
N THR A 71 -16.92 -11.35 -9.65
CA THR A 71 -16.13 -11.91 -8.55
C THR A 71 -16.80 -13.16 -8.00
N ARG A 72 -16.02 -14.22 -7.79
CA ARG A 72 -16.49 -15.48 -7.20
C ARG A 72 -15.50 -15.95 -6.13
N VAL A 73 -16.03 -16.51 -5.07
CA VAL A 73 -15.24 -17.31 -4.12
C VAL A 73 -15.20 -18.73 -4.67
N LEU A 74 -14.00 -19.24 -4.91
CA LEU A 74 -13.80 -20.59 -5.43
C LEU A 74 -14.05 -21.62 -4.32
N PRO A 75 -14.65 -22.78 -4.63
CA PRO A 75 -14.84 -23.84 -3.67
C PRO A 75 -13.49 -24.40 -3.19
N GLY A 76 -13.47 -24.88 -1.95
CA GLY A 76 -12.29 -25.51 -1.33
C GLY A 76 -11.81 -24.78 -0.07
N PRO A 77 -10.83 -25.36 0.65
CA PRO A 77 -10.42 -24.88 1.98
C PRO A 77 -9.79 -23.49 1.95
N MET A 78 -9.23 -23.07 0.80
CA MET A 78 -8.58 -21.76 0.66
C MET A 78 -9.54 -20.61 0.36
N SER A 79 -10.77 -20.91 -0.08
CA SER A 79 -11.80 -19.89 -0.41
C SER A 79 -11.26 -18.74 -1.25
N LEU A 80 -10.51 -19.06 -2.32
CA LEU A 80 -9.84 -18.08 -3.18
C LEU A 80 -10.85 -17.11 -3.80
N VAL A 81 -10.56 -15.81 -3.74
CA VAL A 81 -11.35 -14.79 -4.42
C VAL A 81 -10.83 -14.60 -5.84
N ALA A 82 -11.60 -15.06 -6.84
CA ALA A 82 -11.31 -14.88 -8.24
C ALA A 82 -12.11 -13.71 -8.82
N GLN A 83 -11.43 -12.77 -9.47
CA GLN A 83 -12.02 -11.55 -10.01
C GLN A 83 -11.59 -11.30 -11.46
N LEU A 84 -12.55 -11.04 -12.34
CA LEU A 84 -12.28 -10.76 -13.75
C LEU A 84 -12.23 -9.25 -14.00
N ASN A 85 -11.08 -8.75 -14.45
CA ASN A 85 -10.90 -7.37 -14.88
C ASN A 85 -10.25 -7.34 -16.28
N VAL A 86 -11.08 -7.42 -17.32
CA VAL A 86 -10.62 -7.49 -18.72
C VAL A 86 -9.84 -6.23 -19.12
N GLN A 87 -10.36 -5.05 -18.79
CA GLN A 87 -9.75 -3.77 -19.12
C GLN A 87 -8.37 -3.63 -18.48
N ARG A 88 -8.17 -4.11 -17.25
CA ARG A 88 -6.83 -4.15 -16.67
C ARG A 88 -5.87 -5.01 -17.47
N GLY A 89 -6.33 -6.14 -17.99
CA GLY A 89 -5.52 -7.03 -18.83
C GLY A 89 -5.06 -6.38 -20.12
N THR A 90 -5.85 -5.48 -20.70
CA THR A 90 -5.59 -4.86 -22.01
C THR A 90 -5.00 -3.44 -21.92
N GLU A 91 -5.42 -2.63 -20.94
CA GLU A 91 -5.08 -1.19 -20.85
C GLU A 91 -3.88 -0.89 -19.93
N ARG A 92 -3.47 -1.87 -19.12
CA ARG A 92 -2.32 -1.70 -18.21
C ARG A 92 -1.04 -1.61 -19.02
N ARG A 93 -0.19 -0.65 -18.64
CA ARG A 93 1.16 -0.50 -19.23
C ARG A 93 1.94 -1.82 -19.06
N PRO A 94 2.78 -2.19 -20.04
CA PRO A 94 3.80 -3.20 -19.84
C PRO A 94 4.70 -2.90 -18.62
N PRO A 95 5.05 -3.89 -17.80
CA PRO A 95 6.07 -3.76 -16.77
C PRO A 95 7.41 -3.29 -17.33
N GLN A 96 8.20 -2.58 -16.52
CA GLN A 96 9.60 -2.30 -16.84
C GLN A 96 10.43 -3.58 -16.81
N ALA A 97 11.49 -3.63 -17.62
CA ALA A 97 12.49 -4.68 -17.52
C ALA A 97 13.22 -4.58 -16.17
N VAL A 98 13.26 -5.70 -15.45
CA VAL A 98 13.99 -5.85 -14.19
C VAL A 98 15.20 -6.73 -14.46
N LEU A 99 16.39 -6.15 -14.35
CA LEU A 99 17.67 -6.82 -14.57
C LEU A 99 18.36 -7.20 -13.25
N SER A 100 17.93 -6.61 -12.14
CA SER A 100 18.48 -6.85 -10.80
C SER A 100 17.46 -6.54 -9.72
N LEU A 101 17.53 -7.24 -8.58
CA LEU A 101 16.73 -6.94 -7.39
C LEU A 101 17.13 -5.59 -6.75
N ARG A 102 18.35 -5.11 -7.01
CA ARG A 102 18.88 -3.81 -6.55
C ARG A 102 19.03 -2.82 -7.70
N GLN A 103 18.18 -2.92 -8.73
CA GLN A 103 18.23 -2.01 -9.87
C GLN A 103 18.08 -0.55 -9.42
N PRO A 104 19.01 0.35 -9.79
CA PRO A 104 18.92 1.75 -9.41
C PRO A 104 17.72 2.42 -10.09
N PHE A 105 17.21 3.49 -9.47
CA PHE A 105 16.20 4.34 -10.07
C PHE A 105 16.70 4.92 -11.41
N ASP A 106 15.85 4.90 -12.43
CA ASP A 106 16.13 5.48 -13.74
C ASP A 106 15.15 6.64 -14.02
N PRO A 107 15.61 7.91 -14.05
CA PRO A 107 14.74 9.04 -14.36
C PRO A 107 14.24 9.06 -15.81
N ARG A 108 14.88 8.30 -16.72
CA ARG A 108 14.53 8.23 -18.15
C ARG A 108 13.33 7.32 -18.39
N ALA A 109 13.23 6.22 -17.64
CA ALA A 109 12.04 5.36 -17.62
C ALA A 109 10.81 6.11 -17.07
N PHE A 110 9.61 5.58 -17.36
CA PHE A 110 8.39 6.10 -16.74
C PHE A 110 8.48 6.00 -15.21
N ASN A 111 8.13 7.06 -14.49
CA ASN A 111 8.18 7.07 -13.04
C ASN A 111 7.22 8.15 -12.48
N PHE A 112 6.98 8.14 -11.18
CA PHE A 112 6.00 9.02 -10.53
C PHE A 112 6.35 10.52 -10.50
N THR A 113 7.55 10.97 -10.90
CA THR A 113 7.79 12.42 -11.11
C THR A 113 7.00 12.98 -12.29
N ARG A 114 6.46 12.10 -13.15
CA ARG A 114 5.63 12.44 -14.32
C ARG A 114 4.14 12.23 -14.07
N MET A 115 3.75 11.95 -12.82
CA MET A 115 2.36 11.83 -12.41
C MET A 115 1.66 13.19 -12.53
N ARG A 116 0.40 13.22 -12.99
CA ARG A 116 -0.35 14.48 -13.08
C ARG A 116 -0.73 14.96 -11.68
N PRO A 117 -0.69 16.27 -11.38
CA PRO A 117 -1.12 16.79 -10.08
C PRO A 117 -2.54 16.34 -9.67
N GLY A 118 -3.50 16.32 -10.60
CA GLY A 118 -4.87 15.86 -10.34
C GLY A 118 -5.01 14.37 -9.94
N GLU A 119 -3.98 13.54 -10.19
CA GLU A 119 -3.95 12.14 -9.75
C GLU A 119 -3.72 11.99 -8.24
N VAL A 120 -3.24 13.04 -7.55
CA VAL A 120 -3.01 13.04 -6.11
C VAL A 120 -4.31 13.35 -5.36
N LEU A 121 -4.65 12.49 -4.39
CA LEU A 121 -5.82 12.64 -3.53
C LEU A 121 -5.47 13.44 -2.28
N LEU A 122 -4.47 12.94 -1.54
CA LEU A 122 -4.14 13.40 -0.18
C LEU A 122 -2.63 13.52 0.01
N ARG A 123 -2.22 14.45 0.87
CA ARG A 123 -0.94 14.39 1.57
C ARG A 123 -1.20 13.86 2.97
N LEU A 124 -0.83 12.61 3.22
CA LEU A 124 -1.03 11.94 4.51
C LEU A 124 0.08 12.37 5.48
N ARG A 125 -0.28 13.11 6.53
CA ARG A 125 0.68 13.72 7.48
C ARG A 125 0.35 13.28 8.90
N ARG A 126 1.31 12.65 9.57
CA ARG A 126 1.19 12.43 11.01
C ARG A 126 1.32 13.79 11.71
N ALA A 127 0.41 14.12 12.61
CA ALA A 127 0.51 15.30 13.46
C ALA A 127 1.82 15.21 14.25
N ALA A 128 2.55 16.32 14.35
CA ALA A 128 3.75 16.35 15.18
C ALA A 128 3.32 16.13 16.64
N ASP A 129 3.86 15.09 17.27
CA ASP A 129 3.78 14.95 18.72
C ASP A 129 4.35 16.24 19.31
N GLY A 130 3.64 16.89 20.22
CA GLY A 130 3.98 18.23 20.77
C GLY A 130 5.29 18.32 21.57
N GLY A 131 6.26 17.44 21.34
CA GLY A 131 7.57 17.38 21.98
C GLY A 131 8.72 17.43 20.98
N GLY A 132 9.19 18.64 20.68
CA GLY A 132 10.61 18.96 20.53
C GLY A 132 11.41 18.34 19.37
N GLY A 133 11.74 19.18 18.40
CA GLY A 133 13.13 19.51 18.09
C GLY A 133 14.04 18.42 17.51
N GLY A 134 14.36 18.60 16.22
CA GLY A 134 15.57 18.16 15.50
C GLY A 134 16.57 17.25 16.24
N GLY A 135 16.54 15.97 15.87
CA GLY A 135 17.64 15.04 16.10
C GLY A 135 18.31 14.67 14.78
N GLY A 136 19.40 15.35 14.44
CA GLY A 136 20.29 14.95 13.35
C GLY A 136 20.91 13.59 13.64
N GLY A 137 20.55 12.58 12.84
CA GLY A 137 21.18 11.26 12.81
C GLY A 137 21.14 10.77 11.36
N GLY A 138 22.30 10.41 10.80
CA GLY A 138 22.53 10.15 9.38
C GLY A 138 21.85 8.92 8.78
N GLY A 139 20.53 8.82 8.88
CA GLY A 139 19.66 7.97 8.07
C GLY A 139 18.78 8.85 7.18
N ALA A 140 18.22 8.27 6.11
CA ALA A 140 17.24 8.96 5.30
C ALA A 140 16.06 9.43 6.19
N ALA A 141 15.94 10.74 6.41
CA ALA A 141 14.87 11.32 7.22
C ALA A 141 13.51 10.78 6.77
N ALA A 142 12.65 10.47 7.76
CA ALA A 142 11.27 10.09 7.50
C ALA A 142 10.63 11.20 6.64
N PRO A 143 9.86 10.85 5.60
CA PRO A 143 9.23 11.88 4.79
C PRO A 143 8.19 12.63 5.64
N ASP A 144 8.13 13.96 5.50
CA ASP A 144 7.17 14.81 6.22
C ASP A 144 5.71 14.43 5.98
N HIS A 145 5.47 13.67 4.89
CA HIS A 145 4.18 13.14 4.49
C HIS A 145 4.34 12.01 3.47
N LEU A 146 3.30 11.20 3.31
CA LEU A 146 3.14 10.33 2.14
C LEU A 146 2.13 10.95 1.18
N LEU A 147 2.36 10.81 -0.12
CA LEU A 147 1.35 11.10 -1.12
C LEU A 147 0.45 9.88 -1.30
N VAL A 148 -0.86 10.12 -1.31
CA VAL A 148 -1.87 9.14 -1.70
C VAL A 148 -2.37 9.54 -3.08
N ALA A 149 -2.05 8.76 -4.10
CA ALA A 149 -2.44 9.03 -5.49
C ALA A 149 -3.25 7.88 -6.08
N ILE A 150 -4.13 8.14 -7.05
CA ILE A 150 -4.86 7.06 -7.71
C ILE A 150 -3.90 6.12 -8.43
N ASN A 151 -4.20 4.82 -8.44
CA ASN A 151 -3.62 3.97 -9.45
C ASN A 151 -4.44 4.11 -10.73
N VAL A 152 -3.89 4.82 -11.73
CA VAL A 152 -4.55 5.06 -13.03
C VAL A 152 -4.92 3.78 -13.79
N SER A 153 -4.40 2.62 -13.36
CA SER A 153 -4.95 1.30 -13.70
C SER A 153 -5.45 0.66 -12.39
N PRO A 154 -6.73 0.76 -12.05
CA PRO A 154 -7.24 0.28 -10.76
C PRO A 154 -7.54 -1.24 -10.79
N LEU A 155 -7.20 -1.95 -9.71
CA LEU A 155 -7.52 -3.37 -9.51
C LEU A 155 -8.95 -3.52 -8.99
N GLU A 156 -9.29 -2.61 -8.10
CA GLU A 156 -10.46 -2.61 -7.23
C GLU A 156 -10.81 -1.15 -6.92
N ARG A 157 -12.01 -0.91 -6.40
CA ARG A 157 -12.44 0.38 -5.86
C ARG A 157 -11.44 0.87 -4.80
N GLY A 158 -11.13 2.16 -4.86
CA GLY A 158 -10.17 2.79 -3.95
C GLY A 158 -8.72 2.32 -4.16
N HIS A 159 -8.38 1.72 -5.31
CA HIS A 159 -7.00 1.37 -5.61
C HIS A 159 -6.14 2.64 -5.78
N VAL A 160 -5.30 2.88 -4.79
CA VAL A 160 -4.37 4.01 -4.69
C VAL A 160 -2.94 3.52 -4.51
N LEU A 161 -2.01 4.46 -4.63
CA LEU A 161 -0.59 4.31 -4.38
C LEU A 161 -0.21 5.18 -3.19
N LEU A 162 0.54 4.63 -2.25
CA LEU A 162 1.21 5.40 -1.19
C LEU A 162 2.68 5.57 -1.59
N LEU A 163 3.11 6.82 -1.66
CA LEU A 163 4.41 7.21 -2.22
C LEU A 163 5.13 8.13 -1.23
N PRO A 164 6.46 8.01 -1.05
CA PRO A 164 7.24 9.14 -0.58
C PRO A 164 7.26 10.24 -1.66
N GLU A 165 7.83 11.40 -1.35
CA GLU A 165 8.03 12.49 -2.33
C GLU A 165 8.71 11.96 -3.62
N PRO A 166 8.03 11.96 -4.78
CA PRO A 166 8.55 11.36 -6.01
C PRO A 166 9.86 11.98 -6.49
N GLY A 167 10.09 13.27 -6.19
CA GLY A 167 11.32 13.97 -6.52
C GLY A 167 12.59 13.35 -5.91
N ARG A 168 12.45 12.49 -4.88
CA ARG A 168 13.58 11.77 -4.28
C ARG A 168 14.13 10.64 -5.15
N GLY A 169 13.38 10.17 -6.15
CA GLY A 169 13.84 9.14 -7.08
C GLY A 169 14.26 7.84 -6.38
N LEU A 170 13.51 7.39 -5.38
CA LEU A 170 13.85 6.18 -4.62
C LEU A 170 13.51 4.94 -5.46
N PRO A 171 14.43 3.95 -5.57
CA PRO A 171 14.13 2.69 -6.26
C PRO A 171 13.06 1.89 -5.51
N GLN A 172 12.43 0.92 -6.17
CA GLN A 172 11.41 0.02 -5.60
C GLN A 172 12.04 -0.99 -4.62
N ALA A 173 12.56 -0.47 -3.51
CA ALA A 173 13.10 -1.19 -2.37
C ALA A 173 12.35 -0.73 -1.12
N LEU A 174 11.84 -1.68 -0.33
CA LEU A 174 11.00 -1.35 0.82
C LEU A 174 11.80 -0.55 1.85
N THR A 175 11.20 0.51 2.39
CA THR A 175 11.82 1.33 3.43
C THR A 175 10.94 1.38 4.67
N ALA A 176 11.58 1.50 5.84
CA ALA A 176 10.85 1.58 7.10
C ALA A 176 9.87 2.77 7.15
N PRO A 177 10.22 4.00 6.72
CA PRO A 177 9.27 5.10 6.76
C PRO A 177 8.03 4.88 5.88
N LEU A 178 8.19 4.29 4.68
CA LEU A 178 7.06 4.00 3.81
C LEU A 178 6.16 2.91 4.39
N LEU A 179 6.75 1.81 4.87
CA LEU A 179 5.99 0.70 5.46
C LEU A 179 5.23 1.16 6.72
N ARG A 180 5.87 1.98 7.57
CA ARG A 180 5.22 2.55 8.75
C ARG A 180 4.00 3.40 8.36
N GLY A 181 4.16 4.35 7.44
CA GLY A 181 3.04 5.18 6.99
C GLY A 181 1.93 4.37 6.30
N GLY A 182 2.29 3.27 5.60
CA GLY A 182 1.32 2.30 5.11
C GLY A 182 0.54 1.63 6.25
N LEU A 183 1.22 1.08 7.24
CA LEU A 183 0.58 0.43 8.40
C LEU A 183 -0.32 1.41 9.18
N GLU A 184 0.11 2.66 9.35
CA GLU A 184 -0.71 3.70 9.95
C GLU A 184 -1.96 3.99 9.09
N ALA A 185 -1.85 4.04 7.77
CA ALA A 185 -3.01 4.13 6.88
C ALA A 185 -3.98 2.94 7.03
N ALA A 186 -3.46 1.73 7.28
CA ALA A 186 -4.30 0.57 7.57
C ALA A 186 -5.06 0.71 8.91
N LEU A 187 -4.45 1.36 9.91
CA LEU A 187 -5.10 1.66 11.19
C LEU A 187 -6.11 2.81 11.10
N LEU A 188 -5.92 3.75 10.17
CA LEU A 188 -6.89 4.82 9.92
C LEU A 188 -8.19 4.32 9.28
N SER A 189 -8.14 3.20 8.55
CA SER A 189 -9.31 2.58 7.93
C SER A 189 -10.15 1.81 8.95
N ALA A 190 -11.47 2.06 8.93
CA ALA A 190 -12.47 1.25 9.63
C ALA A 190 -12.94 0.04 8.81
N HIS A 191 -12.60 -0.01 7.51
CA HIS A 191 -13.05 -1.06 6.62
C HIS A 191 -12.15 -2.31 6.72
N PRO A 192 -12.71 -3.50 7.00
CA PRO A 192 -11.92 -4.75 7.19
C PRO A 192 -11.15 -5.17 5.93
N GLY A 193 -11.72 -4.88 4.76
CA GLY A 193 -11.11 -5.17 3.47
C GLY A 193 -10.07 -4.17 2.95
N PHE A 194 -9.69 -3.14 3.72
CA PHE A 194 -8.63 -2.22 3.33
C PHE A 194 -7.27 -2.89 3.51
N ARG A 195 -6.51 -2.99 2.43
CA ARG A 195 -5.28 -3.79 2.37
C ARG A 195 -4.19 -3.06 1.64
N LEU A 196 -2.94 -3.40 1.97
CA LEU A 196 -1.76 -2.87 1.31
C LEU A 196 -0.95 -3.98 0.66
N GLY A 197 -0.23 -3.61 -0.40
CA GLY A 197 0.69 -4.50 -1.09
C GLY A 197 1.97 -3.79 -1.51
N PHE A 198 3.11 -4.43 -1.30
CA PHE A 198 4.38 -4.08 -1.91
C PHE A 198 4.77 -5.18 -2.88
N ASN A 199 4.96 -4.82 -4.14
CA ASN A 199 5.57 -5.71 -5.12
C ASN A 199 7.06 -5.37 -5.24
N GLY A 200 7.93 -6.34 -4.99
CA GLY A 200 9.38 -6.19 -5.15
C GLY A 200 9.82 -6.33 -6.60
N LEU A 201 11.00 -5.78 -6.93
CA LEU A 201 11.67 -6.09 -8.18
C LEU A 201 11.93 -7.60 -8.27
N GLY A 202 11.63 -8.22 -9.41
CA GLY A 202 11.68 -9.68 -9.57
C GLY A 202 10.48 -10.43 -8.97
N ALA A 203 9.59 -9.74 -8.26
CA ALA A 203 8.36 -10.26 -7.67
C ALA A 203 7.13 -9.48 -8.16
N CYS A 204 6.96 -9.39 -9.49
CA CYS A 204 5.81 -8.74 -10.14
C CYS A 204 5.69 -7.21 -9.97
N ALA A 205 6.72 -6.50 -9.49
CA ALA A 205 6.76 -5.04 -9.61
C ALA A 205 6.70 -4.62 -11.08
N SER A 206 5.85 -3.63 -11.38
CA SER A 206 5.72 -3.09 -12.74
C SER A 206 6.58 -1.86 -13.01
N LEU A 207 7.07 -1.20 -11.95
CA LEU A 207 7.83 0.03 -11.99
C LEU A 207 8.96 -0.02 -10.95
N ASN A 208 10.12 0.52 -11.32
CA ASN A 208 11.20 0.80 -10.37
C ASN A 208 11.13 2.25 -9.85
N HIS A 209 10.13 2.53 -9.00
CA HIS A 209 10.04 3.77 -8.23
C HIS A 209 9.20 3.46 -6.99
N LEU A 210 9.75 3.67 -5.79
CA LEU A 210 9.21 3.27 -4.50
C LEU A 210 7.73 3.62 -4.29
N HIS A 211 6.89 2.59 -4.12
CA HIS A 211 5.47 2.72 -3.81
C HIS A 211 4.89 1.49 -3.09
N LEU A 212 3.81 1.73 -2.32
CA LEU A 212 2.85 0.71 -1.89
C LEU A 212 1.56 0.84 -2.68
N HIS A 213 0.86 -0.26 -2.87
CA HIS A 213 -0.53 -0.31 -3.28
C HIS A 213 -1.44 -0.28 -2.05
N ALA A 214 -2.61 0.36 -2.14
CA ALA A 214 -3.71 0.17 -1.20
C ALA A 214 -5.04 0.03 -1.94
N PHE A 215 -5.98 -0.78 -1.45
CA PHE A 215 -7.29 -0.96 -2.06
C PHE A 215 -8.31 -1.56 -1.07
N TYR A 216 -9.60 -1.52 -1.44
CA TYR A 216 -10.71 -2.05 -0.65
C TYR A 216 -11.31 -3.29 -1.31
N LEU A 217 -10.93 -4.49 -0.87
CA LEU A 217 -11.58 -5.71 -1.33
C LEU A 217 -12.64 -6.15 -0.30
N GLY A 218 -13.92 -6.05 -0.67
CA GLY A 218 -15.07 -6.35 0.20
C GLY A 218 -15.36 -7.84 0.42
N ARG A 219 -14.33 -8.65 0.66
CA ARG A 219 -14.43 -10.09 0.94
C ARG A 219 -13.38 -10.49 1.98
N PRO A 220 -13.69 -11.39 2.94
CA PRO A 220 -12.67 -11.97 3.80
C PRO A 220 -11.65 -12.79 3.00
N LEU A 221 -10.41 -12.85 3.49
CA LEU A 221 -9.36 -13.71 2.96
C LEU A 221 -8.86 -14.66 4.05
N LEU A 222 -8.52 -15.90 3.68
CA LEU A 222 -8.01 -16.90 4.62
C LEU A 222 -6.82 -16.41 5.46
N VAL A 223 -5.94 -15.59 4.85
CA VAL A 223 -4.75 -15.02 5.52
C VAL A 223 -5.09 -14.17 6.76
N GLU A 224 -6.34 -13.74 6.91
CA GLU A 224 -6.79 -12.91 8.03
C GLU A 224 -7.04 -13.72 9.30
N SER A 225 -7.32 -15.02 9.20
CA SER A 225 -7.66 -15.88 10.33
C SER A 225 -6.90 -17.21 10.35
N ALA A 226 -6.06 -17.46 9.35
CA ALA A 226 -5.29 -18.69 9.27
C ALA A 226 -4.26 -18.79 10.42
N PRO A 227 -4.22 -19.92 11.14
CA PRO A 227 -3.25 -20.11 12.20
C PRO A 227 -1.83 -20.16 11.64
N ALA A 228 -0.88 -19.64 12.40
CA ALA A 228 0.52 -19.59 12.04
C ALA A 228 1.39 -20.27 13.09
N GLN A 229 2.43 -20.97 12.63
CA GLN A 229 3.40 -21.63 13.50
C GLN A 229 4.37 -20.57 14.06
N PRO A 230 4.49 -20.38 15.39
CA PRO A 230 5.42 -19.39 15.93
C PRO A 230 6.87 -19.73 15.59
N LEU A 231 7.64 -18.72 15.15
CA LEU A 231 9.08 -18.85 14.86
C LEU A 231 9.91 -18.04 15.86
N CYS A 232 9.52 -16.80 16.12
CA CYS A 232 10.14 -15.93 17.11
C CYS A 232 9.04 -15.08 17.78
N PRO A 233 8.35 -15.64 18.80
CA PRO A 233 7.23 -14.97 19.46
C PRO A 233 7.58 -13.59 20.04
N ALA A 234 8.80 -13.44 20.57
CA ALA A 234 9.29 -12.17 21.12
C ALA A 234 9.36 -11.02 20.09
N ARG A 235 9.32 -11.33 18.79
CA ARG A 235 9.32 -10.37 17.68
C ARG A 235 8.04 -10.42 16.84
N GLY A 236 7.01 -11.13 17.32
CA GLY A 236 5.76 -11.32 16.58
C GLY A 236 5.93 -12.03 15.23
N LEU A 237 6.97 -12.86 15.09
CA LEU A 237 7.27 -13.57 13.84
C LEU A 237 6.78 -15.01 13.90
N SER A 238 5.95 -15.38 12.92
CA SER A 238 5.39 -16.71 12.72
C SER A 238 5.52 -17.15 11.25
N LEU A 239 5.24 -18.43 10.99
CA LEU A 239 5.22 -19.03 9.66
C LEU A 239 3.78 -19.43 9.30
N LEU A 240 3.29 -18.85 8.20
CA LEU A 240 1.99 -19.17 7.62
C LEU A 240 2.20 -20.21 6.51
N ARG A 241 1.59 -21.40 6.63
CA ARG A 241 1.78 -22.52 5.69
C ARG A 241 0.54 -22.85 4.88
N ASP A 242 -0.60 -22.97 5.54
CA ASP A 242 -1.85 -23.46 4.95
C ASP A 242 -2.64 -22.35 4.25
N VAL A 243 -1.94 -21.59 3.42
CA VAL A 243 -2.43 -20.47 2.64
C VAL A 243 -1.94 -20.59 1.20
N PRO A 244 -2.53 -19.84 0.24
CA PRO A 244 -2.17 -19.98 -1.18
C PRO A 244 -0.68 -19.76 -1.48
N ALA A 245 0.01 -18.98 -0.65
CA ALA A 245 1.46 -18.80 -0.68
C ALA A 245 2.00 -18.78 0.75
N PRO A 246 2.86 -19.74 1.14
CA PRO A 246 3.51 -19.72 2.45
C PRO A 246 4.28 -18.41 2.68
N ALA A 247 4.24 -17.88 3.90
CA ALA A 247 4.78 -16.57 4.19
C ALA A 247 5.31 -16.46 5.62
N PHE A 248 6.28 -15.56 5.82
CA PHE A 248 6.60 -15.05 7.14
C PHE A 248 5.51 -14.05 7.57
N LEU A 249 4.83 -14.35 8.67
CA LEU A 249 3.84 -13.48 9.28
C LEU A 249 4.51 -12.64 10.36
N PHE A 250 4.46 -11.32 10.19
CA PHE A 250 4.85 -10.36 11.22
C PHE A 250 3.56 -9.75 11.79
N TYR A 251 3.36 -9.89 13.10
CA TYR A 251 2.15 -9.48 13.79
C TYR A 251 2.42 -8.45 14.89
N THR A 252 1.53 -7.48 15.04
CA THR A 252 1.46 -6.59 16.20
C THR A 252 0.00 -6.38 16.58
N ALA A 253 -0.30 -6.40 17.88
CA ALA A 253 -1.66 -6.19 18.38
C ALA A 253 -2.13 -4.73 18.32
N GLY A 254 -1.21 -3.78 18.12
CA GLY A 254 -1.55 -2.36 18.14
C GLY A 254 -0.40 -1.45 17.71
N PRO A 255 -0.63 -0.12 17.76
CA PRO A 255 0.29 0.89 17.23
C PRO A 255 1.67 0.88 17.90
N ALA A 256 1.73 0.53 19.19
CA ALA A 256 2.99 0.48 19.96
C ALA A 256 4.05 -0.46 19.36
N GLY A 257 3.65 -1.53 18.66
CA GLY A 257 4.58 -2.47 18.04
C GLY A 257 4.98 -2.13 16.59
N LEU A 258 4.38 -1.10 15.98
CA LEU A 258 4.59 -0.78 14.56
C LEU A 258 6.05 -0.49 14.21
N GLU A 259 6.77 0.20 15.09
CA GLU A 259 8.16 0.55 14.82
C GLU A 259 9.07 -0.69 14.77
N ALA A 260 8.94 -1.57 15.77
CA ALA A 260 9.69 -2.83 15.82
C ALA A 260 9.32 -3.72 14.63
N LEU A 261 8.02 -3.87 14.35
CA LEU A 261 7.52 -4.68 13.24
C LEU A 261 8.07 -4.17 11.89
N THR A 262 8.01 -2.87 11.65
CA THR A 262 8.50 -2.24 10.41
C THR A 262 9.99 -2.53 10.21
N ARG A 263 10.79 -2.36 11.26
CA ARG A 263 12.23 -2.62 11.25
C ARG A 263 12.53 -4.08 10.93
N ASP A 264 11.76 -4.98 11.49
CA ASP A 264 11.95 -6.42 11.34
C ASP A 264 11.57 -6.92 9.95
N VAL A 265 10.46 -6.41 9.40
CA VAL A 265 10.06 -6.65 8.00
C VAL A 265 11.11 -6.13 7.03
N CYS A 266 11.64 -4.92 7.24
CA CYS A 266 12.67 -4.35 6.36
C CYS A 266 13.98 -5.16 6.41
N ARG A 267 14.40 -5.61 7.60
CA ARG A 267 15.57 -6.50 7.74
C ARG A 267 15.37 -7.83 7.01
N ALA A 268 14.18 -8.42 7.10
CA ALA A 268 13.87 -9.64 6.36
C ALA A 268 13.90 -9.40 4.84
N ALA A 269 13.32 -8.30 4.37
CA ALA A 269 13.35 -7.89 2.96
C ALA A 269 14.78 -7.68 2.43
N GLU A 270 15.63 -6.99 3.21
CA GLU A 270 17.05 -6.81 2.89
C GLU A 270 17.77 -8.15 2.79
N HIS A 271 17.58 -9.04 3.76
CA HIS A 271 18.19 -10.37 3.77
C HIS A 271 17.74 -11.24 2.57
N LEU A 272 16.45 -11.24 2.24
CA LEU A 272 15.94 -11.94 1.05
C LEU A 272 16.59 -11.38 -0.22
N THR A 273 16.70 -10.06 -0.33
CA THR A 273 17.33 -9.42 -1.48
C THR A 273 18.81 -9.79 -1.59
N ASP A 274 19.55 -9.78 -0.48
CA ASP A 274 20.98 -10.11 -0.42
C ASP A 274 21.26 -11.58 -0.76
N THR A 275 20.29 -12.45 -0.53
CA THR A 275 20.35 -13.87 -0.89
C THR A 275 19.80 -14.17 -2.28
N GLY A 276 19.45 -13.13 -3.06
CA GLY A 276 18.97 -13.28 -4.43
C GLY A 276 17.49 -13.69 -4.54
N LEU A 277 16.71 -13.55 -3.47
CA LEU A 277 15.29 -13.87 -3.42
C LEU A 277 14.44 -12.60 -3.56
N ALA A 278 13.60 -12.59 -4.60
CA ALA A 278 12.57 -11.57 -4.75
C ALA A 278 11.43 -11.80 -3.75
N TYR A 279 10.78 -10.73 -3.29
CA TYR A 279 9.76 -10.80 -2.25
C TYR A 279 8.61 -9.83 -2.51
N ASN A 280 7.47 -10.14 -1.89
CA ASN A 280 6.31 -9.26 -1.78
C ASN A 280 5.96 -9.05 -0.32
N VAL A 281 5.30 -7.95 0.00
CA VAL A 281 4.68 -7.73 1.32
C VAL A 281 3.19 -7.52 1.11
N PHE A 282 2.38 -8.20 1.91
CA PHE A 282 0.94 -8.01 1.95
C PHE A 282 0.56 -7.64 3.38
N VAL A 283 -0.26 -6.60 3.53
CA VAL A 283 -0.70 -6.11 4.84
C VAL A 283 -2.22 -6.15 4.87
N THR A 284 -2.74 -6.75 5.92
CA THR A 284 -4.17 -6.77 6.24
C THR A 284 -4.34 -6.67 7.74
N ARG A 285 -5.52 -6.23 8.16
CA ARG A 285 -5.99 -6.45 9.53
C ARG A 285 -6.51 -7.89 9.61
N GLY A 286 -6.34 -8.53 10.76
CA GLY A 286 -6.72 -9.93 10.96
C GLY A 286 -6.56 -10.34 12.42
N ASP A 287 -6.86 -11.60 12.68
CA ASP A 287 -6.78 -12.25 13.97
C ASP A 287 -5.31 -12.48 14.39
N PRO A 288 -5.05 -12.71 15.70
CA PRO A 288 -3.74 -13.11 16.18
C PRO A 288 -3.22 -14.39 15.49
N PRO A 289 -1.89 -14.61 15.46
CA PRO A 289 -1.27 -15.78 14.83
C PRO A 289 -1.77 -17.14 15.34
N GLU A 290 -2.34 -17.18 16.55
CA GLU A 290 -2.96 -18.37 17.12
C GLU A 290 -4.24 -18.81 16.38
N GLY A 291 -4.81 -17.94 15.54
CA GLY A 291 -6.09 -18.13 14.85
C GLY A 291 -7.27 -17.51 15.61
N ALA A 292 -8.44 -17.54 14.96
CA ALA A 292 -9.74 -17.17 15.56
C ALA A 292 -10.30 -18.25 16.49
#